data_AF-A0A3C0DY74-F1
#
_entry.id   AF-A0A3C0DY74-F1
#
_cell.length_a   1.000
_cell.length_b   1.000
_cell.length_c   1.000
_cell.angle_alpha   90.00
_cell.angle_beta   90.00
_cell.angle_gamma   90.00
#
_symmetry.space_group_name_H-M   'P 1'
#
loop_
_entity.id
_entity.type
_entity.pdbx_description
1 polymer ?
#
loop_
_entity_poly.entity_id
_entity_poly.type
_entity_poly.pdbx_seq_one_letter_code
_entity_poly.pdbx_strand_id
1 'polypeptide(L)' 'MGEEFASNEEGTIFMSYWENDEAVAQWARHPLHQEAKRLGNAVWYEAYRTMVCTVDHHRLKT' A
#
# COMPACT_ATOMS: atom_id res chain seq x y z
N MET A 1 -5.27 -9.71 -7.67
CA MET A 1 -4.07 -9.62 -6.80
C MET A 1 -4.52 -9.63 -5.34
N GLY A 2 -3.61 -9.82 -4.39
CA GLY A 2 -3.92 -9.89 -2.95
C GLY A 2 -3.35 -8.71 -2.16
N GLU A 3 -3.55 -8.78 -0.85
CA GLU A 3 -3.00 -7.87 0.14
C GLU A 3 -2.39 -8.66 1.30
N GLU A 4 -1.33 -8.11 1.87
CA GLU A 4 -0.64 -8.68 3.02
C GLU A 4 -0.33 -7.55 4.00
N PHE A 5 -0.31 -7.85 5.29
CA PHE A 5 0.15 -6.91 6.30
C PHE A 5 0.82 -7.63 7.45
N ALA A 6 1.69 -6.90 8.14
CA ALA A 6 2.28 -7.31 9.39
C ALA A 6 2.27 -6.12 10.35
N SER A 7 1.98 -6.37 11.62
CA SER A 7 2.00 -5.34 12.66
C SER A 7 2.64 -5.88 13.92
N ASN A 8 3.42 -5.04 14.58
CA ASN A 8 3.95 -5.27 15.91
C ASN A 8 3.86 -3.96 16.73
N GLU A 9 4.54 -3.92 17.88
CA GLU A 9 4.57 -2.73 18.75
C GLU A 9 5.32 -1.54 18.13
N GLU A 10 6.21 -1.78 17.16
CA GLU A 10 6.99 -0.74 16.49
C GLU A 10 6.24 -0.09 15.31
N GLY A 11 5.26 -0.80 14.74
CA GLY A 11 4.41 -0.26 13.69
C GLY A 11 3.78 -1.32 12.79
N THR A 12 3.24 -0.84 11.67
CA THR A 12 2.51 -1.65 10.69
C THR A 12 3.09 -1.47 9.29
N ILE A 13 3.26 -2.58 8.58
CA ILE A 13 3.54 -2.59 7.13
C ILE A 13 2.31 -3.19 6.45
N PHE A 14 1.78 -2.46 5.47
CA PHE A 14 0.72 -2.92 4.58
C PHE A 14 1.25 -2.97 3.15
N MET A 15 0.99 -4.07 2.46
CA MET A 15 1.42 -4.32 1.09
C MET A 15 0.20 -4.71 0.26
N SER A 16 -0.01 -3.97 -0.83
CA SER A 16 -1.00 -4.32 -1.84
C SER A 16 -0.29 -4.64 -3.15
N TYR A 17 -0.64 -5.76 -3.74
CA TYR A 17 -0.04 -6.22 -4.98
C TYR A 17 -0.91 -5.79 -6.15
N TRP A 18 -0.27 -5.37 -7.25
CA TRP A 18 -0.96 -4.89 -8.44
C TRP A 18 -0.39 -5.57 -9.68
N GLU A 19 -1.24 -5.79 -10.67
CA GLU A 19 -0.87 -6.52 -11.89
C GLU A 19 0.21 -5.79 -12.70
N ASN A 20 0.19 -4.46 -12.68
CA ASN A 20 1.12 -3.60 -13.40
C ASN A 20 1.07 -2.16 -12.86
N ASP A 21 2.01 -1.34 -13.32
CA ASP A 21 2.17 0.06 -12.92
C ASP A 21 0.96 0.93 -13.29
N GLU A 22 0.25 0.63 -14.37
CA GLU A 22 -0.93 1.39 -14.78
C GLU A 22 -2.08 1.18 -13.77
N ALA A 23 -2.28 -0.05 -13.28
CA ALA A 23 -3.25 -0.33 -12.24
C ALA A 23 -2.92 0.41 -10.93
N VAL A 24 -1.63 0.45 -10.53
CA VAL A 24 -1.17 1.24 -9.38
C VAL A 24 -1.44 2.73 -9.61
N ALA A 25 -1.14 3.25 -10.80
CA ALA A 25 -1.33 4.66 -11.13
C ALA A 25 -2.80 5.07 -11.15
N GLN A 26 -3.69 4.19 -11.65
CA GLN A 26 -5.13 4.40 -11.59
C GLN A 26 -5.64 4.41 -10.14
N TRP A 27 -5.16 3.48 -9.31
CA TRP A 27 -5.51 3.48 -7.89
C TRP A 27 -5.01 4.72 -7.18
N ALA A 28 -3.78 5.16 -7.46
CA ALA A 28 -3.24 6.39 -6.92
C ALA A 28 -4.12 7.61 -7.25
N ARG A 29 -4.73 7.65 -8.44
CA ARG A 29 -5.64 8.74 -8.88
C ARG A 29 -7.09 8.56 -8.41
N HIS A 30 -7.45 7.40 -7.87
CA HIS A 30 -8.81 7.10 -7.48
C HIS A 30 -9.28 8.06 -6.36
N PRO A 31 -10.49 8.66 -6.45
CA PRO A 31 -10.95 9.67 -5.48
C PRO A 31 -10.92 9.20 -4.03
N LEU A 32 -11.32 7.95 -3.78
CA LEU A 32 -11.28 7.37 -2.43
C LEU A 32 -9.84 7.20 -1.91
N HIS A 33 -8.89 6.87 -2.79
CA HIS A 33 -7.50 6.73 -2.39
C HIS A 33 -6.88 8.09 -2.08
N GLN A 34 -7.18 9.11 -2.88
CA GLN A 34 -6.75 10.49 -2.63
C GLN A 34 -7.28 11.01 -1.28
N GLU A 35 -8.55 10.75 -0.97
CA GLU A 35 -9.13 11.12 0.32
C GLU A 35 -8.52 10.35 1.48
N ALA A 36 -8.29 9.04 1.31
CA ALA A 36 -7.58 8.24 2.30
C ALA A 36 -6.15 8.74 2.54
N LYS A 37 -5.42 9.17 1.50
CA LYS A 37 -4.09 9.77 1.64
C LYS A 37 -4.14 11.11 2.39
N ARG A 38 -5.16 11.93 2.10
CA ARG A 38 -5.38 13.21 2.80
C ARG A 38 -5.63 12.98 4.29
N LEU A 39 -6.52 12.06 4.64
CA LEU A 39 -6.83 11.71 6.04
C LEU A 39 -5.67 10.99 6.73
N GLY A 40 -4.92 10.16 5.99
CA GLY A 40 -3.71 9.51 6.49
C GLY A 40 -2.69 10.53 6.99
N ASN A 41 -2.45 11.60 6.22
CA ASN A 41 -1.55 12.69 6.60
C ASN A 41 -2.10 13.57 7.72
N ALA A 42 -3.41 13.81 7.75
CA ALA A 42 -4.02 14.81 8.63
C ALA A 42 -4.51 14.25 9.97
N VAL A 43 -4.81 12.95 10.03
CA VAL A 43 -5.59 12.36 11.15
C VAL A 43 -5.01 11.04 11.63
N TRP A 44 -4.64 10.12 10.74
CA TRP A 44 -4.40 8.73 11.13
C TRP A 44 -2.95 8.41 11.49
N TYR A 45 -1.98 9.03 10.82
CA TYR A 45 -0.57 8.69 11.00
C TYR A 45 0.24 9.92 11.40
N GLU A 46 1.07 9.77 12.42
CA GLU A 46 2.11 10.75 12.76
C GLU A 46 3.14 10.85 11.63
N ALA A 47 3.55 9.71 11.08
CA ALA A 47 4.39 9.61 9.89
C ALA A 47 4.17 8.26 9.19
N TYR A 48 4.32 8.24 7.87
CA TYR A 48 4.37 7.00 7.10
C TYR A 48 5.14 7.20 5.80
N ARG A 49 5.53 6.09 5.15
CA ARG A 49 6.15 6.08 3.83
C ARG A 49 5.40 5.13 2.90
N THR A 50 5.36 5.47 1.61
CA THR A 50 4.81 4.60 0.56
C THR A 50 5.92 4.27 -0.42
N MET A 51 6.04 3.01 -0.81
CA MET A 51 7.01 2.53 -1.80
C MET A 51 6.28 1.73 -2.85
N VAL A 52 6.66 1.90 -4.12
CA VAL A 52 6.18 1.10 -5.24
C VAL A 52 7.39 0.34 -5.78
N CYS A 53 7.29 -0.99 -5.83
CA CYS A 53 8.37 -1.87 -6.21
C CYS A 53 7.87 -2.89 -7.23
N THR A 54 8.69 -3.20 -8.24
CA THR A 54 8.45 -4.34 -9.12
C THR A 54 8.76 -5.64 -8.37
N VAL A 55 7.86 -6.61 -8.47
CA VAL A 55 8.05 -7.95 -7.89
C VAL A 55 8.52 -8.89 -8.98
N ASP A 56 9.82 -9.15 -9.04
CA ASP A 56 10.39 -10.06 -10.05
C ASP A 56 10.09 -11.53 -9.74
N HIS A 57 9.97 -11.88 -8.45
CA HIS A 57 9.68 -13.25 -8.02
C HIS A 57 8.86 -13.25 -6.73
N HIS A 58 7.80 -14.06 -6.69
CA HIS A 58 6.99 -14.31 -5.49
C HIS A 58 6.81 -15.82 -5.27
N ARG A 59 6.92 -16.29 -4.02
CA ARG A 59 6.61 -17.68 -3.62
C ARG A 59 5.75 -17.65 -2.38
N LEU A 60 4.54 -18.16 -2.48
CA LEU A 60 3.74 -18.51 -1.32
C LEU A 60 4.06 -19.97 -0.95
N LYS A 61 4.51 -20.22 0.28
CA LYS A 61 4.51 -21.55 0.86
C LYS A 61 3.33 -21.64 1.82
N THR A 62 2.31 -22.35 1.41
CA THR A 62 1.17 -22.75 2.24
C THR A 62 1.47 -24.04 2.97
#